data_AF-A0AAV0V176-F1
#
_entry.id   AF-A0AAV0V176-F1
#
_cell.length_a   1.000
_cell.length_b   1.000
_cell.length_c   1.000
_cell.angle_alpha   90.00
_cell.angle_beta   90.00
_cell.angle_gamma   90.00
#
_symmetry.space_group_name_H-M   'P 1'
#
loop_
_entity.id
_entity.type
_entity.pdbx_description
1 polymer ?
#
loop_
_entity_poly.entity_id
_entity_poly.type
_entity_poly.pdbx_seq_one_letter_code
_entity_poly.pdbx_strand_id
1 'polypeptide(L)'
;MGAFAAGLSADDVVMPWFKNIVAFERAVYFSDSGLKYLSDDARFAIANMSTEFGGIAGVFQADAITQWTLEGREPHFDEALFFEPEEGCNYAAHHAINLADVKPLTVLYPPPDNRVSVQETRYEAR
;
A
#
# COMPACT_ATOMS: atom_id res chain seq x y z
N MET A 1 8.28 -7.96 11.74
CA MET A 1 7.63 -8.40 10.48
C MET A 1 6.66 -9.53 10.79
N GLY A 2 5.38 -9.39 10.45
CA GLY A 2 4.41 -10.49 10.51
C GLY A 2 3.68 -10.66 9.19
N ALA A 3 3.07 -11.83 9.00
CA ALA A 3 2.28 -12.16 7.83
C ALA A 3 0.88 -11.52 7.90
N PHE A 4 0.24 -11.35 6.74
CA PHE A 4 -1.13 -10.83 6.61
C PHE A 4 -2.14 -11.69 7.37
N ALA A 5 -3.09 -11.04 8.04
CA ALA A 5 -4.32 -11.69 8.48
C ALA A 5 -5.23 -11.95 7.25
N ALA A 6 -5.90 -13.10 7.23
CA ALA A 6 -6.79 -13.46 6.12
C ALA A 6 -7.98 -12.49 6.01
N GLY A 7 -8.28 -12.03 4.79
CA GLY A 7 -9.44 -11.17 4.49
C GLY A 7 -9.19 -9.67 4.47
N LEU A 8 -7.92 -9.23 4.48
CA LEU A 8 -7.53 -7.82 4.32
C LEU A 8 -7.49 -7.42 2.85
N SER A 9 -7.95 -6.20 2.54
CA SER A 9 -7.76 -5.55 1.24
C SER A 9 -6.59 -4.56 1.26
N ALA A 10 -6.19 -4.08 0.08
CA ALA A 10 -5.21 -3.01 -0.04
C ALA A 10 -5.62 -1.73 0.70
N ASP A 11 -6.92 -1.42 0.73
CA ASP A 11 -7.46 -0.29 1.47
C ASP A 11 -7.13 -0.41 2.96
N ASP A 12 -7.31 -1.59 3.56
CA ASP A 12 -7.00 -1.79 4.98
C ASP A 12 -5.56 -1.44 5.34
N VAL A 13 -4.64 -1.59 4.39
CA VAL A 13 -3.22 -1.26 4.54
C VAL A 13 -3.00 0.24 4.50
N VAL A 14 -3.64 0.99 3.57
CA VAL A 14 -3.39 2.43 3.38
C VAL A 14 -4.25 3.29 4.31
N MET A 15 -5.47 2.85 4.59
CA MET A 15 -6.48 3.65 5.30
C MET A 15 -6.05 4.11 6.71
N PRO A 16 -5.31 3.36 7.54
CA PRO A 16 -4.83 3.85 8.84
C PRO A 16 -3.90 5.07 8.74
N TRP A 17 -3.26 5.30 7.59
CA TRP A 17 -2.20 6.29 7.43
C TRP A 17 -2.70 7.67 6.98
N PHE A 18 -3.90 7.73 6.40
CA PHE A 18 -4.53 8.97 5.93
C PHE A 18 -4.56 10.09 6.97
N LYS A 19 -4.77 9.75 8.23
CA LYS A 19 -4.87 10.74 9.31
C LYS A 19 -3.51 11.27 9.75
N ASN A 20 -2.43 10.52 9.50
CA ASN A 20 -1.14 10.72 10.16
C ASN A 20 0.02 10.99 9.19
N ILE A 21 -0.19 10.83 7.87
CA ILE A 21 0.82 11.08 6.84
C ILE A 21 0.31 12.18 5.92
N VAL A 22 1.13 13.21 5.72
CA VAL A 22 0.92 14.25 4.71
C VAL A 22 1.97 14.09 3.64
N ALA A 23 1.57 13.63 2.45
CA ALA A 23 2.46 13.42 1.31
C ALA A 23 2.35 14.53 0.25
N PHE A 24 1.78 15.70 0.60
CA PHE A 24 1.58 16.82 -0.30
C PHE A 24 2.86 17.17 -1.09
N GLU A 25 2.75 17.23 -2.41
CA GLU A 25 3.85 17.50 -3.36
C GLU A 25 5.04 16.52 -3.28
N ARG A 26 4.80 15.27 -2.85
CA ARG A 26 5.84 14.24 -2.72
C ARG A 26 5.43 12.93 -3.39
N ALA A 27 6.42 12.19 -3.88
CA ALA A 27 6.23 10.79 -4.22
C ALA A 27 6.43 9.92 -2.98
N VAL A 28 5.63 8.86 -2.85
CA VAL A 28 5.67 7.89 -1.76
C VAL A 28 6.37 6.64 -2.27
N TYR A 29 7.45 6.24 -1.60
CA TYR A 29 8.19 5.04 -1.94
C TYR A 29 7.93 3.94 -0.91
N PHE A 30 7.55 2.76 -1.38
CA PHE A 30 7.28 1.57 -0.56
C PHE A 30 8.37 0.53 -0.79
N SER A 31 9.04 0.11 0.28
CA SER A 31 10.21 -0.78 0.24
C SER A 31 10.12 -1.88 1.31
N ASP A 32 11.20 -2.65 1.39
CA ASP A 32 11.49 -3.64 2.44
C ASP A 32 10.71 -4.95 2.35
N SER A 33 11.08 -5.87 3.24
CA SER A 33 10.61 -7.26 3.25
C SER A 33 9.09 -7.44 3.46
N GLY A 34 8.36 -6.39 3.81
CA GLY A 34 6.89 -6.43 3.91
C GLY A 34 6.23 -6.63 2.54
N LEU A 35 6.89 -6.16 1.48
CA LEU A 35 6.38 -6.22 0.11
C LEU A 35 6.09 -7.64 -0.38
N LYS A 36 6.86 -8.63 0.07
CA LYS A 36 6.68 -10.05 -0.32
C LYS A 36 5.31 -10.63 0.09
N TYR A 37 4.60 -9.95 0.99
CA TYR A 37 3.25 -10.35 1.41
C TYR A 37 2.14 -9.63 0.65
N LEU A 38 2.48 -8.71 -0.26
CA LEU A 38 1.55 -7.97 -1.11
C LEU A 38 1.58 -8.52 -2.54
N SER A 39 0.43 -8.90 -3.06
CA SER A 39 0.26 -9.19 -4.49
C SER A 39 0.43 -7.92 -5.34
N ASP A 40 0.65 -8.09 -6.64
CA ASP A 40 0.75 -6.97 -7.59
C ASP A 40 -0.51 -6.09 -7.57
N ASP A 41 -1.69 -6.69 -7.61
CA ASP A 41 -2.97 -5.97 -7.50
C ASP A 41 -3.08 -5.16 -6.20
N ALA A 42 -2.60 -5.72 -5.09
CA ALA A 42 -2.61 -5.00 -3.81
C ALA A 42 -1.66 -3.80 -3.85
N ARG A 43 -0.47 -3.96 -4.44
CA ARG A 43 0.47 -2.84 -4.65
C ARG A 43 -0.11 -1.77 -5.55
N PHE A 44 -0.79 -2.16 -6.63
CA PHE A 44 -1.47 -1.23 -7.53
C PHE A 44 -2.52 -0.40 -6.79
N ALA A 45 -3.40 -1.06 -6.03
CA ALA A 45 -4.42 -0.37 -5.23
C ALA A 45 -3.79 0.57 -4.19
N ILE A 46 -2.77 0.13 -3.46
CA ILE A 46 -2.04 0.98 -2.49
C ILE A 46 -1.42 2.20 -3.17
N ALA A 47 -0.76 2.00 -4.31
CA ALA A 47 -0.12 3.07 -5.07
C ALA A 47 -1.16 4.08 -5.58
N ASN A 48 -2.32 3.61 -6.07
CA ASN A 48 -3.40 4.48 -6.55
C ASN A 48 -3.95 5.38 -5.43
N MET A 49 -4.12 4.82 -4.24
CA MET A 49 -4.61 5.54 -3.06
C MET A 49 -3.60 6.54 -2.46
N SER A 50 -2.34 6.52 -2.89
CA SER A 50 -1.33 7.46 -2.39
C SER A 50 -1.70 8.93 -2.62
N THR A 51 -2.51 9.19 -3.65
CA THR A 51 -3.02 10.51 -3.99
C THR A 51 -3.99 11.07 -2.96
N GLU A 52 -4.69 10.21 -2.23
CA GLU A 52 -5.75 10.64 -1.31
C GLU A 52 -5.20 11.27 -0.01
N PHE A 53 -3.90 11.11 0.28
CA PHE A 53 -3.19 11.84 1.34
C PHE A 53 -2.15 12.83 0.78
N GLY A 54 -2.35 13.26 -0.47
CA GLY A 54 -1.64 14.36 -1.12
C GLY A 54 -0.41 13.95 -1.94
N GLY A 55 -0.13 12.66 -2.08
CA GLY A 55 1.00 12.16 -2.86
C GLY A 55 0.85 12.46 -4.35
N ILE A 56 1.97 12.77 -5.03
CA ILE A 56 2.04 12.89 -6.49
C ILE A 56 1.99 11.50 -7.14
N ALA A 57 2.65 10.52 -6.53
CA ALA A 57 2.71 9.14 -7.01
C ALA A 57 3.07 8.18 -5.88
N GLY A 58 2.62 6.94 -5.98
CA GLY A 58 3.06 5.81 -5.16
C GLY A 58 3.94 4.89 -5.98
N VAL A 59 5.15 4.59 -5.50
CA VAL A 59 6.14 3.77 -6.19
C VAL A 59 6.56 2.63 -5.29
N PHE A 60 6.50 1.41 -5.79
CA PHE A 60 6.98 0.22 -5.10
C PHE A 60 8.36 -0.16 -5.59
N GLN A 61 9.22 -0.63 -4.68
CA GLN A 61 10.44 -1.34 -5.06
C GLN A 61 10.07 -2.56 -5.91
N ALA A 62 10.71 -2.70 -7.06
CA ALA A 62 10.54 -3.88 -7.89
C ALA A 62 11.18 -5.10 -7.22
N ASP A 63 10.49 -6.23 -7.28
CA ASP A 63 10.96 -7.50 -6.75
C ASP A 63 10.49 -8.68 -7.63
N ALA A 64 10.64 -9.90 -7.12
CA ALA A 64 10.25 -11.11 -7.83
C ALA A 64 8.76 -11.13 -8.22
N ILE A 65 7.87 -10.48 -7.45
CA ILE A 65 6.45 -10.38 -7.79
C ILE A 65 6.28 -9.45 -8.98
N THR A 66 6.94 -8.29 -8.98
CA THR A 66 6.93 -7.36 -10.12
C THR A 66 7.47 -8.01 -11.39
N GLN A 67 8.58 -8.76 -11.29
CA GLN A 67 9.13 -9.50 -12.42
C GLN A 67 8.13 -10.55 -12.94
N TRP A 68 7.55 -11.35 -12.04
CA TRP A 68 6.56 -12.36 -12.42
C TRP A 68 5.32 -11.76 -13.12
N THR A 69 4.84 -10.60 -12.65
CA THR A 69 3.75 -9.86 -13.31
C THR A 69 4.14 -9.45 -14.74
N LEU A 70 5.37 -8.96 -14.92
CA LEU A 70 5.87 -8.52 -16.23
C LEU A 70 6.05 -9.68 -17.21
N GLU A 71 6.55 -10.82 -16.75
CA GLU A 71 6.65 -12.06 -17.54
C GLU A 71 5.29 -12.53 -18.08
N GLY A 72 4.20 -12.21 -17.38
CA GLY A 72 2.83 -12.48 -17.81
C GLY A 72 2.27 -11.51 -18.85
N ARG A 73 2.98 -10.43 -19.21
CA ARG A 73 2.52 -9.41 -20.16
C ARG A 73 3.09 -9.64 -21.57
N GLU A 74 2.21 -9.87 -22.53
CA GLU A 74 2.52 -9.85 -23.97
C GLU A 74 1.86 -8.62 -24.61
N PRO A 75 2.57 -7.77 -25.39
CA PRO A 75 4.03 -7.74 -25.65
C PRO A 75 4.85 -6.99 -24.58
N HIS A 76 6.19 -7.00 -24.72
CA HIS A 76 7.19 -6.23 -23.93
C HIS A 76 7.52 -6.74 -22.51
N PHE A 77 7.46 -8.05 -22.26
CA PHE A 77 7.81 -8.63 -20.96
C PHE A 77 9.29 -8.49 -20.57
N ASP A 78 10.19 -8.29 -21.54
CA ASP A 78 11.65 -8.32 -21.37
C ASP A 78 12.32 -6.93 -21.42
N GLU A 79 11.57 -5.86 -21.68
CA GLU A 79 12.10 -4.50 -21.82
C GLU A 79 12.22 -3.74 -20.48
N ALA A 80 11.75 -4.33 -19.38
CA ALA A 80 11.69 -3.66 -18.09
C ALA A 80 13.08 -3.47 -17.46
N LEU A 81 13.35 -2.24 -17.03
CA LEU A 81 14.51 -1.89 -16.21
C LEU A 81 14.07 -1.66 -14.76
N PHE A 82 14.71 -2.36 -13.83
CA PHE A 82 14.46 -2.20 -12.40
C PHE A 82 15.46 -1.22 -11.80
N PHE A 83 14.95 -0.15 -11.20
CA PHE A 83 15.75 0.87 -10.53
C PHE A 83 15.61 0.72 -9.02
N GLU A 84 16.73 0.85 -8.33
CA GLU A 84 16.78 0.87 -6.88
C GLU A 84 17.29 2.23 -6.37
N PRO A 85 16.84 2.67 -5.19
CA PRO A 85 17.36 3.88 -4.57
C PRO A 85 18.85 3.73 -4.28
N GLU A 86 19.59 4.82 -4.46
CA GLU A 86 21.01 4.87 -4.09
C GLU A 86 21.20 4.70 -2.58
N GLU A 87 22.31 4.08 -2.20
CA GLU A 87 22.70 3.94 -0.80
C GLU A 87 22.86 5.34 -0.16
N GLY A 88 22.14 5.58 0.95
CA GLY A 88 22.17 6.86 1.65
C GLY A 88 21.30 7.96 1.03
N CYS A 89 20.37 7.63 0.12
CA CYS A 89 19.38 8.60 -0.35
C CYS A 89 18.54 9.17 0.83
N ASN A 90 18.17 10.44 0.72
CA ASN A 90 17.46 11.16 1.78
C ASN A 90 15.97 11.27 1.46
N TYR A 91 15.13 10.78 2.37
CA TYR A 91 13.68 10.95 2.29
C TYR A 91 13.20 12.08 3.20
N ALA A 92 12.17 12.80 2.77
CA ALA A 92 11.57 13.85 3.58
C ALA A 92 10.94 13.32 4.89
N ALA A 93 10.48 12.07 4.88
CA ALA A 93 9.96 11.36 6.04
C ALA A 93 10.11 9.83 5.84
N HIS A 94 10.19 9.11 6.95
CA HIS A 94 10.16 7.65 6.99
C HIS A 94 9.04 7.18 7.91
N HIS A 95 8.25 6.22 7.44
CA HIS A 95 7.17 5.62 8.20
C HIS A 95 7.30 4.10 8.17
N ALA A 96 7.47 3.48 9.33
CA ALA A 96 7.56 2.04 9.46
C ALA A 96 6.16 1.44 9.59
N ILE A 97 5.81 0.52 8.70
CA ILE A 97 4.52 -0.16 8.67
C ILE A 97 4.69 -1.60 9.12
N ASN A 98 4.02 -1.97 10.21
CA ASN A 98 3.92 -3.36 10.62
C ASN A 98 2.63 -3.97 10.05
N LEU A 99 2.76 -4.77 8.99
CA LEU A 99 1.63 -5.45 8.34
C LEU A 99 0.86 -6.38 9.30
N ALA A 100 1.48 -6.83 10.40
CA ALA A 100 0.83 -7.66 11.40
C ALA A 100 -0.25 -6.91 12.20
N ASP A 101 -0.14 -5.59 12.29
CA ASP A 101 -1.05 -4.74 13.07
C ASP A 101 -2.24 -4.24 12.22
N VAL A 102 -2.22 -4.53 10.92
CA VAL A 102 -3.28 -4.15 9.98
C VAL A 102 -4.51 -5.02 10.23
N LYS A 103 -5.68 -4.36 10.37
CA LYS A 103 -6.98 -4.99 10.62
C LYS A 103 -7.97 -4.60 9.53
N PRO A 104 -8.98 -5.44 9.23
CA PRO A 104 -9.99 -5.09 8.26
C PRO A 104 -10.80 -3.88 8.73
N LEU A 105 -10.83 -2.83 7.91
CA LEU A 105 -11.56 -1.60 8.11
C LEU A 105 -12.69 -1.49 7.08
N THR A 106 -13.72 -0.74 7.43
CA THR A 106 -14.75 -0.33 6.47
C THR A 106 -14.98 1.17 6.58
N VAL A 107 -15.38 1.78 5.47
CA VAL A 107 -15.68 3.22 5.40
C VAL A 107 -17.19 3.39 5.59
N LEU A 108 -17.58 4.13 6.63
CA LEU A 108 -18.95 4.53 6.88
C LEU A 108 -19.27 5.83 6.14
N TYR A 109 -20.54 6.00 5.78
CA TYR A 109 -21.01 7.28 5.25
C TYR A 109 -21.09 8.33 6.39
N PRO A 110 -20.69 9.60 6.17
CA PRO A 110 -20.14 10.15 4.93
C PRO A 110 -18.62 9.89 4.77
N PRO A 111 -18.14 9.62 3.54
CA PRO A 111 -16.73 9.38 3.23
C PRO A 111 -15.90 10.69 3.25
N PRO A 112 -14.55 10.64 3.19
CA PRO A 112 -13.69 9.45 3.15
C PRO A 112 -13.07 9.08 4.52
N ASP A 113 -13.24 9.89 5.57
CA ASP A 113 -12.50 9.77 6.84
C ASP A 113 -13.28 9.11 7.99
N ASN A 114 -14.56 8.77 7.76
CA ASN A 114 -15.41 8.06 8.71
C ASN A 114 -15.19 6.55 8.60
N ARG A 115 -14.36 5.98 9.48
CA ARG A 115 -13.82 4.62 9.36
C ARG A 115 -13.96 3.84 10.66
N VAL A 116 -14.35 2.57 10.56
CA VAL A 116 -14.56 1.67 11.71
C VAL A 116 -14.04 0.28 11.39
N SER A 117 -13.74 -0.52 12.41
CA SER A 117 -13.36 -1.91 12.17
C SER A 117 -14.57 -2.72 11.68
N VAL A 118 -14.31 -3.71 10.81
CA VAL A 118 -15.37 -4.63 10.34
C VAL A 118 -16.00 -5.43 11.50
N GLN A 119 -15.27 -5.60 12.61
CA GLN A 119 -15.78 -6.28 13.80
C GLN A 119 -16.84 -5.44 14.53
N GLU A 120 -16.67 -4.12 14.60
CA GLU A 120 -17.59 -3.20 15.28
C GLU A 120 -18.91 -3.03 14.49
N THR A 121 -18.86 -2.97 13.16
CA THR A 121 -20.04 -2.80 12.30
C THR A 121 -21.00 -4.00 12.32
N ARG A 122 -20.50 -5.21 12.60
CA ARG A 122 -21.36 -6.40 12.75
C ARG A 122 -22.23 -6.36 14.01
N TYR A 123 -21.91 -5.52 14.98
CA TYR A 123 -22.67 -5.40 16.22
C TYR A 123 -23.88 -4.46 16.07
N GLU A 124 -23.78 -3.42 15.23
CA GLU A 124 -24.86 -2.44 15.03
C GLU A 124 -25.94 -2.88 14.02
N ALA A 125 -25.67 -3.91 13.23
CA ALA A 125 -26.61 -4.46 12.24
C ALA A 125 -27.49 -5.61 12.77
N ARG A 126 -27.54 -5.82 14.10
CA ARG A 126 -28.43 -6.76 14.80
C ARG A 126 -29.42 -5.99 15.65
#